data_AF-A0A0E3RUC8-F1
#
_entry.id   AF-A0A0E3RUC8-F1
#
_cell.length_a   1.000
_cell.length_b   1.000
_cell.length_c   1.000
_cell.angle_alpha   90.00
_cell.angle_beta   90.00
_cell.angle_gamma   90.00
#
_symmetry.space_group_name_H-M   'P 1'
#
loop_
_entity.id
_entity.type
_entity.pdbx_description
1 polymer ?
#
loop_
_entity_poly.entity_id
_entity_poly.type
_entity_poly.pdbx_seq_one_letter_code
_entity_poly.pdbx_strand_id
1 'polypeptide(L)'
;MEGSKIGEAYEGISMNLLSMRTNLKDAVFDEEFGAFRHIYSERIRNTMLLFTESVHKNHEAAGASIIKLADHLKELSDVEERIRRSLYDVTSTMRTTAAIFAPLIAGITLALSEVITKILNQVAERVSRVPADLSGMPVEISPETFSQSIPPDQFLLAIGVYIVLISAILTRFAGAIEYGGERAQLKYDLACMLPVTVVIFAVSAAASRVIFGGLV
;
A
#
# COMPACT_ATOMS: atom_id res chain seq x y z
N MET A 1 8.81 0.46 -34.76
CA MET A 1 10.06 1.22 -34.96
C MET A 1 9.99 2.09 -36.22
N GLU A 2 8.79 2.52 -36.63
CA GLU A 2 8.62 3.35 -37.84
C GLU A 2 9.26 4.73 -37.65
N GLY A 3 10.02 5.18 -38.65
CA GLY A 3 10.60 6.53 -38.70
C GLY A 3 12.02 6.68 -38.16
N SER A 4 12.71 5.59 -37.76
CA SER A 4 14.13 5.66 -37.36
C SER A 4 15.06 5.19 -38.48
N LYS A 5 16.25 5.81 -38.62
CA LYS A 5 17.29 5.39 -39.57
C LYS A 5 17.76 3.94 -39.38
N ILE A 6 17.59 3.40 -38.17
CA ILE A 6 17.86 1.99 -37.86
C ILE A 6 16.73 1.10 -38.39
N GLY A 7 15.48 1.57 -38.31
CA GLY A 7 14.31 0.86 -38.85
C GLY A 7 14.44 0.56 -40.34
N GLU A 8 14.88 1.53 -41.14
CA GLU A 8 15.12 1.35 -42.58
C GLU A 8 16.12 0.22 -42.86
N ALA A 9 17.18 0.11 -42.05
CA ALA A 9 18.18 -0.94 -42.20
C ALA A 9 17.63 -2.33 -41.85
N TYR A 10 16.85 -2.46 -40.77
CA TYR A 10 16.21 -3.72 -40.39
C TYR A 10 15.09 -4.14 -41.35
N GLU A 11 14.36 -3.18 -41.89
CA GLU A 11 13.36 -3.41 -42.93
C GLU A 11 14.01 -3.91 -44.22
N GLY A 12 15.14 -3.32 -44.62
CA GLY A 12 15.96 -3.80 -45.73
C GLY A 12 16.46 -5.24 -45.52
N ILE A 13 16.93 -5.58 -44.32
CA ILE A 13 17.32 -6.96 -43.99
C ILE A 13 16.13 -7.92 -44.13
N SER A 14 14.97 -7.55 -43.57
CA SER A 14 13.75 -8.36 -43.65
C SER A 14 13.29 -8.56 -45.08
N MET A 15 13.33 -7.50 -45.91
CA MET A 15 12.98 -7.56 -47.32
C MET A 15 13.93 -8.48 -48.09
N ASN A 16 15.24 -8.36 -47.88
CA ASN A 16 16.24 -9.21 -48.52
C ASN A 16 16.06 -10.69 -48.14
N LEU A 17 15.78 -10.99 -46.87
CA LEU A 17 15.52 -12.35 -46.41
C LEU A 17 14.26 -12.95 -47.04
N LEU A 18 13.17 -12.19 -47.09
CA LEU A 18 11.86 -12.69 -47.55
C LEU A 18 11.74 -12.73 -49.08
N SER A 19 12.25 -11.70 -49.77
CA SER A 19 12.12 -11.55 -51.22
C SER A 19 13.24 -12.25 -52.00
N MET A 20 14.49 -12.23 -51.50
CA MET A 20 15.64 -12.81 -52.20
C MET A 20 15.99 -14.23 -51.70
N ARG A 21 15.32 -14.71 -50.63
CA ARG A 21 15.55 -16.03 -49.99
C ARG A 21 17.02 -16.34 -49.70
N THR A 22 17.74 -15.33 -49.24
CA THR A 22 19.17 -15.44 -48.94
C THR A 22 19.42 -15.69 -47.45
N ASN A 23 20.67 -15.94 -47.08
CA ASN A 23 21.07 -16.09 -45.67
C ASN A 23 21.21 -14.71 -44.99
N LEU A 24 21.23 -14.71 -43.65
CA LEU A 24 21.30 -13.46 -42.87
C LEU A 24 22.59 -12.67 -43.10
N LYS A 25 23.70 -13.33 -43.45
CA LYS A 25 24.99 -12.67 -43.70
C LYS A 25 24.93 -11.89 -45.01
N ASP A 26 24.42 -12.51 -46.06
CA ASP A 26 24.28 -11.92 -47.39
C ASP A 26 23.19 -10.83 -47.39
N ALA A 27 22.07 -11.05 -46.70
CA ALA A 27 21.01 -10.03 -46.54
C ALA A 27 21.53 -8.71 -45.94
N VAL A 28 22.59 -8.80 -45.12
CA VAL A 28 23.19 -7.66 -44.42
C VAL A 28 24.39 -7.09 -45.20
N PHE A 29 25.31 -7.93 -45.68
CA PHE A 29 26.64 -7.53 -46.14
C PHE A 29 26.90 -7.68 -47.64
N ASP A 30 25.96 -8.19 -48.42
CA ASP A 30 26.14 -8.34 -49.87
C ASP A 30 26.43 -7.00 -50.55
N GLU A 31 27.36 -7.00 -51.51
CA GLU A 31 27.84 -5.78 -52.18
C GLU A 31 26.78 -5.15 -53.10
N GLU A 32 25.87 -5.97 -53.64
CA GLU A 32 24.88 -5.56 -54.63
C GLU A 32 23.54 -5.19 -53.98
N PHE A 33 23.11 -5.94 -52.96
CA PHE A 33 21.80 -5.75 -52.31
C PHE A 33 21.81 -5.67 -50.78
N GLY A 34 22.96 -5.77 -50.12
CA GLY A 34 23.05 -5.79 -48.65
C GLY A 34 22.48 -4.53 -47.99
N ALA A 35 21.67 -4.72 -46.94
CA ALA A 35 21.00 -3.62 -46.24
C ALA A 35 21.98 -2.62 -45.59
N PHE A 36 23.23 -3.04 -45.32
CA PHE A 36 24.25 -2.20 -44.69
C PHE A 36 25.22 -1.55 -45.70
N ARG A 37 24.92 -1.61 -47.01
CA ARG A 37 25.76 -0.99 -48.06
C ARG A 37 26.01 0.51 -47.84
N HIS A 38 25.01 1.21 -47.30
CA HIS A 38 25.07 2.66 -47.04
C HIS A 38 25.45 3.01 -45.58
N ILE A 39 25.91 2.01 -44.80
CA ILE A 39 26.31 2.17 -43.40
C ILE A 39 27.83 2.01 -43.29
N TYR A 40 28.52 3.13 -43.12
CA TYR A 40 30.00 3.21 -43.12
C TYR A 40 30.64 3.13 -41.73
N SER A 41 29.86 2.94 -40.66
CA SER A 41 30.41 2.84 -39.30
C SER A 41 31.02 1.46 -39.06
N GLU A 42 32.35 1.41 -38.85
CA GLU A 42 33.06 0.16 -38.54
C GLU A 42 32.51 -0.54 -37.30
N ARG A 43 32.12 0.23 -36.28
CA ARG A 43 31.53 -0.33 -35.05
C ARG A 43 30.24 -1.08 -35.35
N ILE A 44 29.36 -0.49 -36.14
CA ILE A 44 28.06 -1.09 -36.50
C ILE A 44 28.28 -2.33 -37.38
N ARG A 45 29.20 -2.24 -38.36
CA ARG A 45 29.56 -3.36 -39.23
C ARG A 45 30.11 -4.55 -38.45
N ASN A 46 31.06 -4.31 -37.53
CA ASN A 46 31.68 -5.38 -36.74
C ASN A 46 30.70 -6.02 -35.75
N THR A 47 29.84 -5.23 -35.10
CA THR A 47 28.78 -5.76 -34.23
C THR A 47 27.80 -6.63 -35.02
N MET A 48 27.37 -6.18 -36.20
CA MET A 48 26.43 -6.93 -37.01
C MET A 48 27.08 -8.18 -37.62
N LEU A 49 28.38 -8.14 -37.94
CA LEU A 49 29.12 -9.30 -38.44
C LEU A 49 29.18 -10.41 -37.38
N LEU A 50 29.53 -10.04 -36.14
CA LEU A 50 29.51 -10.95 -34.98
C LEU A 50 28.11 -11.52 -34.73
N PHE A 51 27.06 -10.72 -34.87
CA PHE A 51 25.68 -11.19 -34.77
C PHE A 51 25.36 -12.23 -35.85
N THR A 52 25.63 -11.94 -37.12
CA THR A 52 25.35 -12.88 -38.23
C THR A 52 26.12 -14.19 -38.10
N GLU A 53 27.38 -14.14 -37.64
CA GLU A 53 28.23 -15.31 -37.44
C GLU A 53 27.80 -16.14 -36.22
N SER A 54 27.34 -15.48 -35.15
CA SER A 54 26.80 -16.15 -33.94
C SER A 54 25.49 -16.85 -34.23
N VAL A 55 24.64 -16.22 -35.05
CA VAL A 55 23.41 -16.79 -35.57
C VAL A 55 23.84 -18.05 -36.37
N HIS A 56 24.74 -17.93 -37.35
CA HIS A 56 25.23 -19.06 -38.17
C HIS A 56 25.75 -20.29 -37.40
N LYS A 57 26.32 -20.08 -36.21
CA LYS A 57 27.04 -21.12 -35.46
C LYS A 57 26.13 -22.08 -34.69
N ASN A 58 25.01 -21.62 -34.13
CA ASN A 58 23.98 -22.47 -33.50
C ASN A 58 22.68 -21.68 -33.19
N HIS A 59 21.90 -21.39 -34.24
CA HIS A 59 20.64 -20.63 -34.15
C HIS A 59 19.61 -21.25 -33.20
N GLU A 60 19.54 -22.58 -33.16
CA GLU A 60 18.45 -23.32 -32.52
C GLU A 60 18.59 -23.31 -30.99
N ALA A 61 19.82 -23.48 -30.49
CA ALA A 61 20.11 -23.42 -29.06
C ALA A 61 20.02 -21.98 -28.50
N ALA A 62 20.44 -20.97 -29.27
CA ALA A 62 20.32 -19.57 -28.88
C ALA A 62 18.86 -19.09 -28.86
N GLY A 63 18.08 -19.45 -29.89
CA GLY A 63 16.64 -19.16 -29.96
C GLY A 63 15.85 -19.80 -28.82
N ALA A 64 16.10 -21.08 -28.53
CA ALA A 64 15.47 -21.78 -27.41
C ALA A 64 15.79 -21.15 -26.05
N SER A 65 17.01 -20.61 -25.88
CA SER A 65 17.42 -19.93 -24.64
C SER A 65 16.78 -18.54 -24.50
N ILE A 66 16.65 -17.79 -25.59
CA ILE A 66 15.98 -16.49 -25.61
C ILE A 66 14.48 -16.64 -25.30
N ILE A 67 13.82 -17.66 -25.86
CA ILE A 67 12.40 -17.94 -25.56
C ILE A 67 12.22 -18.27 -24.08
N LYS A 68 13.05 -19.15 -23.51
CA LYS A 68 13.01 -19.46 -22.06
C LYS A 68 13.25 -18.23 -21.18
N LEU A 69 14.16 -17.35 -21.55
CA LEU A 69 14.38 -16.09 -20.82
C LEU A 69 13.18 -15.15 -20.93
N ALA A 70 12.55 -15.06 -22.10
CA ALA A 70 11.34 -14.27 -22.30
C ALA A 70 10.18 -14.80 -21.47
N ASP A 71 9.99 -16.13 -21.42
CA ASP A 71 9.00 -16.77 -20.56
C ASP A 71 9.28 -16.48 -19.08
N HIS A 72 10.53 -16.56 -18.63
CA HIS A 72 10.88 -16.25 -17.25
C HIS A 72 10.66 -14.77 -16.89
N LEU A 73 10.99 -13.83 -17.78
CA LEU A 73 10.70 -12.41 -17.57
C LEU A 73 9.19 -12.15 -17.50
N LYS A 74 8.40 -12.87 -18.31
CA LYS A 74 6.94 -12.82 -18.26
C LYS A 74 6.40 -13.34 -16.93
N GLU A 75 6.89 -14.50 -16.46
CA GLU A 75 6.54 -15.04 -15.15
C GLU A 75 6.90 -14.08 -14.01
N LEU A 76 8.08 -13.45 -14.06
CA LEU A 76 8.50 -12.45 -13.08
C LEU A 76 7.58 -11.22 -13.09
N SER A 77 7.20 -10.72 -14.27
CA SER A 77 6.23 -9.63 -14.40
C SER A 77 4.89 -10.00 -13.78
N ASP A 78 4.40 -11.22 -14.02
CA ASP A 78 3.14 -11.69 -13.44
C ASP A 78 3.24 -11.82 -11.91
N VAL A 79 4.39 -12.23 -11.37
CA VAL A 79 4.64 -12.28 -9.93
C VAL A 79 4.72 -10.88 -9.32
N GLU A 80 5.42 -9.95 -9.97
CA GLU A 80 5.50 -8.55 -9.54
C GLU A 80 4.10 -7.93 -9.46
N GLU A 81 3.26 -8.15 -10.47
CA GLU A 81 1.91 -7.61 -10.50
C GLU A 81 1.04 -8.22 -9.39
N ARG A 82 1.18 -9.52 -9.10
CA ARG A 82 0.53 -10.16 -7.95
C ARG A 82 0.97 -9.55 -6.62
N ILE A 83 2.28 -9.32 -6.45
CA ILE A 83 2.82 -8.68 -5.25
C ILE A 83 2.29 -7.27 -5.11
N ARG A 84 2.32 -6.46 -6.18
CA ARG A 84 1.80 -5.10 -6.19
C ARG A 84 0.33 -5.05 -5.78
N ARG A 85 -0.50 -5.94 -6.33
CA ARG A 85 -1.93 -6.03 -5.96
C ARG A 85 -2.12 -6.41 -4.49
N SER A 86 -1.39 -7.41 -4.00
CA SER A 86 -1.49 -7.82 -2.60
C SER A 86 -1.03 -6.71 -1.63
N LEU A 87 0.05 -6.00 -1.96
CA LEU A 87 0.50 -4.84 -1.18
C LEU A 87 -0.55 -3.73 -1.20
N TYR A 88 -1.16 -3.45 -2.35
CA TYR A 88 -2.25 -2.48 -2.46
C TYR A 88 -3.44 -2.86 -1.57
N ASP A 89 -3.85 -4.12 -1.57
CA ASP A 89 -4.97 -4.58 -0.73
C ASP A 89 -4.69 -4.38 0.77
N VAL A 90 -3.48 -4.74 1.22
CA VAL A 90 -3.07 -4.58 2.63
C VAL A 90 -2.95 -3.10 3.01
N THR A 91 -2.29 -2.29 2.17
CA THR A 91 -2.09 -0.86 2.43
C THR A 91 -3.39 -0.07 2.38
N SER A 92 -4.29 -0.39 1.44
CA SER A 92 -5.65 0.16 1.38
C SER A 92 -6.45 -0.17 2.64
N THR A 93 -6.34 -1.41 3.14
CA THR A 93 -6.98 -1.83 4.40
C THR A 93 -6.39 -1.07 5.61
N MET A 94 -5.07 -0.89 5.66
CA MET A 94 -4.41 -0.08 6.69
C MET A 94 -4.88 1.38 6.66
N ARG A 95 -4.97 1.98 5.47
CA ARG A 95 -5.42 3.37 5.26
C ARG A 95 -6.86 3.57 5.71
N THR A 96 -7.74 2.61 5.39
CA THR A 96 -9.14 2.61 5.84
C THR A 96 -9.25 2.43 7.36
N THR A 97 -8.42 1.56 7.93
CA THR A 97 -8.35 1.36 9.38
C THR A 97 -7.89 2.61 10.11
N ALA A 98 -6.86 3.29 9.60
CA ALA A 98 -6.34 4.52 10.17
C ALA A 98 -7.36 5.66 10.13
N ALA A 99 -8.06 5.83 9.00
CA ALA A 99 -8.97 6.95 8.80
C ALA A 99 -10.34 6.73 9.43
N ILE A 100 -10.90 5.52 9.36
CA ILE A 100 -12.31 5.26 9.71
C ILE A 100 -12.42 4.39 10.96
N PHE A 101 -11.90 3.17 10.91
CA PHE A 101 -12.20 2.18 11.95
C PHE A 101 -11.56 2.53 13.31
N ALA A 102 -10.29 2.95 13.34
CA ALA A 102 -9.64 3.30 14.60
C ALA A 102 -10.34 4.48 15.30
N PRO A 103 -10.63 5.62 14.62
CA PRO A 103 -11.43 6.71 15.19
C PRO A 103 -12.83 6.30 15.65
N LEU A 104 -13.51 5.47 14.86
CA LEU A 104 -14.86 5.00 15.17
C LEU A 104 -14.88 4.16 16.45
N ILE A 105 -14.00 3.17 16.55
CA ILE A 105 -13.89 2.30 17.73
C ILE A 105 -13.55 3.14 18.96
N ALA A 106 -12.59 4.06 18.85
CA ALA A 106 -12.24 4.94 19.96
C ALA A 106 -13.39 5.85 20.42
N GLY A 107 -14.19 6.39 19.49
CA GLY A 107 -15.36 7.19 19.82
C GLY A 107 -16.41 6.37 20.59
N ILE A 108 -16.63 5.12 20.19
CA ILE A 108 -17.52 4.18 20.89
C ILE A 108 -16.97 3.85 22.27
N THR A 109 -15.68 3.53 22.38
CA THR A 109 -15.03 3.20 23.67
C THR A 109 -15.13 4.36 24.66
N LEU A 110 -14.97 5.60 24.20
CA LEU A 110 -15.11 6.79 25.04
C LEU A 110 -16.55 6.92 25.58
N ALA A 111 -17.55 6.79 24.71
CA ALA A 111 -18.95 6.86 25.11
C ALA A 111 -19.34 5.74 26.10
N LEU A 112 -18.85 4.51 25.87
CA LEU A 112 -19.07 3.40 26.79
C LEU A 112 -18.44 3.65 28.16
N SER A 113 -17.23 4.21 28.20
CA SER A 113 -16.60 4.58 29.48
C SER A 113 -17.44 5.58 30.25
N GLU A 114 -17.97 6.62 29.59
CA GLU A 114 -18.84 7.60 30.24
C GLU A 114 -20.13 7.00 30.79
N VAL A 115 -20.75 6.07 30.05
CA VAL A 115 -21.94 5.33 30.49
C VAL A 115 -21.61 4.51 31.75
N ILE A 116 -20.51 3.78 31.73
CA ILE A 116 -20.06 2.98 32.89
C ILE A 116 -19.84 3.89 34.09
N THR A 117 -19.15 5.03 33.93
CA THR A 117 -18.94 6.00 35.02
C THR A 117 -20.26 6.52 35.57
N LYS A 118 -21.24 6.86 34.71
CA LYS A 118 -22.58 7.29 35.16
C LYS A 118 -23.31 6.21 35.94
N ILE A 119 -23.30 4.97 35.47
CA ILE A 119 -23.95 3.84 36.15
C ILE A 119 -23.31 3.61 37.52
N LEU A 120 -21.97 3.62 37.60
CA LEU A 120 -21.25 3.48 38.86
C LEU A 120 -21.60 4.59 39.85
N ASN A 121 -21.68 5.84 39.40
CA ASN A 121 -22.09 6.97 40.23
C ASN A 121 -23.54 6.83 40.75
N GLN A 122 -24.47 6.37 39.90
CA GLN A 122 -25.86 6.12 40.32
C GLN A 122 -25.96 4.98 41.34
N VAL A 123 -25.16 3.91 41.18
CA VAL A 123 -25.10 2.80 42.14
C VAL A 123 -24.50 3.28 43.47
N ALA A 124 -23.41 4.05 43.42
CA ALA A 124 -22.76 4.61 44.61
C ALA A 124 -23.74 5.50 45.41
N GLU A 125 -24.52 6.33 44.73
CA GLU A 125 -25.54 7.17 45.37
C GLU A 125 -26.66 6.34 45.99
N ARG A 126 -27.12 5.27 45.33
CA ARG A 126 -28.12 4.35 45.89
C ARG A 126 -27.62 3.62 47.12
N VAL A 127 -26.36 3.18 47.13
CA VAL A 127 -25.72 2.54 48.28
C VAL A 127 -25.56 3.53 49.44
N SER A 128 -25.16 4.77 49.17
CA SER A 128 -25.03 5.81 50.20
C SER A 128 -26.36 6.20 50.85
N ARG A 129 -27.51 5.93 50.22
CA ARG A 129 -28.84 6.16 50.78
C ARG A 129 -29.37 4.99 51.62
N VAL A 130 -28.67 3.86 51.67
CA VAL A 130 -29.00 2.74 52.56
C VAL A 130 -28.31 3.00 53.91
N PRO A 131 -29.05 3.18 55.03
CA PRO A 131 -28.46 3.38 56.35
C PRO A 131 -27.65 2.15 56.75
N ALA A 132 -26.42 2.36 57.24
CA ALA A 132 -25.51 1.31 57.69
C ALA A 132 -26.08 0.40 58.80
N ASP A 133 -27.14 0.85 59.49
CA ASP A 133 -27.79 0.12 60.58
C ASP A 133 -28.74 -1.02 60.15
N LEU A 134 -29.05 -1.18 58.85
CA LEU A 134 -29.99 -2.23 58.40
C LEU A 134 -29.38 -3.38 57.59
N SER A 135 -28.09 -3.34 57.26
CA SER A 135 -27.43 -4.34 56.44
C SER A 135 -26.43 -5.13 57.29
N GLY A 136 -26.83 -6.29 57.81
CA GLY A 136 -25.94 -7.25 58.48
C GLY A 136 -24.91 -7.91 57.54
N MET A 137 -24.35 -7.16 56.58
CA MET A 137 -23.29 -7.59 55.68
C MET A 137 -21.92 -7.25 56.26
N PRO A 138 -20.93 -8.17 56.24
CA PRO A 138 -19.60 -7.96 56.83
C PRO A 138 -18.68 -7.02 56.02
N VAL A 139 -19.20 -6.39 54.95
CA VAL A 139 -18.40 -5.64 53.99
C VAL A 139 -18.80 -4.17 54.08
N GLU A 140 -17.89 -3.33 54.57
CA GLU A 140 -18.02 -1.88 54.49
C GLU A 140 -17.88 -1.47 53.01
N ILE A 141 -19.02 -1.30 52.34
CA ILE A 141 -19.03 -0.81 50.96
C ILE A 141 -18.86 0.71 51.01
N SER A 142 -17.62 1.17 51.02
CA SER A 142 -17.30 2.60 50.90
C SER A 142 -17.70 3.12 49.50
N PRO A 143 -18.32 4.31 49.37
CA PRO A 143 -18.63 4.92 48.08
C PRO A 143 -17.41 5.08 47.16
N GLU A 144 -16.22 5.17 47.75
CA GLU A 144 -14.94 5.31 47.05
C GLU A 144 -14.58 4.06 46.22
N THR A 145 -15.04 2.86 46.62
CA THR A 145 -14.85 1.61 45.88
C THR A 145 -15.56 1.63 44.51
N PHE A 146 -16.61 2.44 44.36
CA PHE A 146 -17.33 2.63 43.09
C PHE A 146 -16.88 3.85 42.32
N SER A 147 -15.99 4.68 42.87
CA SER A 147 -15.39 5.78 42.14
C SER A 147 -14.36 5.22 41.15
N GLN A 148 -14.69 5.25 39.86
CA GLN A 148 -13.78 4.84 38.79
C GLN A 148 -12.50 5.69 38.89
N SER A 149 -11.35 5.07 39.15
CA SER A 149 -10.08 5.74 39.47
C SER A 149 -9.45 6.57 38.34
N ILE A 150 -10.13 6.75 37.20
CA ILE A 150 -9.63 7.54 36.07
C ILE A 150 -10.69 8.58 35.70
N PRO A 151 -10.37 9.88 35.86
CA PRO A 151 -11.23 10.97 35.40
C PRO A 151 -11.51 10.86 33.89
N PRO A 152 -12.76 11.08 33.43
CA PRO A 152 -13.13 11.01 32.02
C PRO A 152 -12.25 11.91 31.12
N ASP A 153 -11.82 13.06 31.63
CA ASP A 153 -10.98 14.01 30.90
C ASP A 153 -9.58 13.44 30.60
N GLN A 154 -9.00 12.70 31.56
CA GLN A 154 -7.70 12.05 31.37
C GLN A 154 -7.82 10.89 30.38
N PHE A 155 -8.93 10.15 30.42
CA PHE A 155 -9.20 9.06 29.50
C PHE A 155 -9.41 9.57 28.06
N LEU A 156 -10.14 10.67 27.90
CA LEU A 156 -10.33 11.35 26.61
C LEU A 156 -9.00 11.81 26.01
N LEU A 157 -8.14 12.42 26.83
CA LEU A 157 -6.82 12.86 26.39
C LEU A 157 -5.94 11.66 25.98
N ALA A 158 -5.93 10.59 26.77
CA ALA A 158 -5.18 9.38 26.46
C ALA A 158 -5.62 8.74 25.14
N ILE A 159 -6.93 8.61 24.91
CA ILE A 159 -7.48 8.09 23.65
C ILE A 159 -7.19 9.02 22.48
N GLY A 160 -7.31 10.33 22.66
CA GLY A 160 -7.02 11.31 21.62
C GLY A 160 -5.56 11.23 21.14
N VAL A 161 -4.61 11.18 22.09
CA VAL A 161 -3.18 10.98 21.78
C VAL A 161 -2.96 9.64 21.10
N TYR A 162 -3.58 8.56 21.59
CA TYR A 162 -3.50 7.24 20.98
C TYR A 162 -3.97 7.25 19.52
N ILE A 163 -5.09 7.91 19.21
CA ILE A 163 -5.64 8.00 17.85
C ILE A 163 -4.72 8.76 16.90
N VAL A 164 -4.15 9.88 17.37
CA VAL A 164 -3.17 10.64 16.58
C VAL A 164 -1.93 9.78 16.30
N LEU A 165 -1.42 9.08 17.30
CA LEU A 165 -0.23 8.21 17.15
C LEU A 165 -0.50 7.03 16.22
N ILE A 166 -1.58 6.28 16.43
CA ILE A 166 -1.87 5.09 15.62
C ILE A 166 -2.19 5.46 14.17
N SER A 167 -2.92 6.56 13.94
CA SER A 167 -3.17 7.06 12.59
C SER A 167 -1.87 7.47 11.90
N ALA A 168 -1.01 8.24 12.59
CA ALA A 168 0.28 8.63 12.04
C ALA A 168 1.20 7.43 11.72
N ILE A 169 1.21 6.41 12.58
CA ILE A 169 1.98 5.17 12.37
C ILE A 169 1.45 4.41 11.15
N LEU A 170 0.14 4.17 11.08
CA LEU A 170 -0.47 3.41 9.98
C LEU A 170 -0.31 4.14 8.64
N THR A 171 -0.54 5.45 8.59
CA THR A 171 -0.33 6.25 7.38
C THR A 171 1.14 6.21 6.94
N ARG A 172 2.08 6.29 7.88
CA ARG A 172 3.52 6.15 7.59
C ARG A 172 3.86 4.78 7.02
N PHE A 173 3.36 3.71 7.62
CA PHE A 173 3.65 2.35 7.14
C PHE A 173 3.05 2.08 5.78
N ALA A 174 1.79 2.47 5.55
CA ALA A 174 1.13 2.33 4.27
C ALA A 174 1.88 3.11 3.17
N GLY A 175 2.21 4.38 3.42
CA GLY A 175 2.95 5.20 2.47
C GLY A 175 4.40 4.74 2.25
N ALA A 176 5.05 4.13 3.25
CA ALA A 176 6.39 3.57 3.08
C ALA A 176 6.39 2.34 2.16
N ILE A 177 5.36 1.50 2.24
CA ILE A 177 5.18 0.33 1.37
C ILE A 177 4.84 0.75 -0.06
N GLU A 178 4.00 1.78 -0.23
CA GLU A 178 3.47 2.19 -1.52
C GLU A 178 4.43 3.10 -2.32
N TYR A 179 5.11 4.04 -1.64
CA TYR A 179 5.94 5.08 -2.28
C TYR A 179 7.44 4.94 -1.98
N GLY A 180 7.88 3.84 -1.35
CA GLY A 180 9.30 3.60 -1.09
C GLY A 180 9.94 4.57 -0.07
N GLY A 181 9.15 5.25 0.75
CA GLY A 181 9.65 6.05 1.89
C GLY A 181 10.04 7.50 1.58
N GLU A 182 9.54 8.08 0.49
CA GLU A 182 9.78 9.49 0.18
C GLU A 182 9.17 10.44 1.24
N ARG A 183 10.01 11.30 1.82
CA ARG A 183 9.62 12.16 2.97
C ARG A 183 8.58 13.21 2.62
N ALA A 184 8.54 13.68 1.37
CA ALA A 184 7.61 14.71 0.92
C ALA A 184 6.18 14.17 0.85
N GLN A 185 6.01 12.99 0.24
CA GLN A 185 4.73 12.33 0.09
C GLN A 185 4.17 11.88 1.44
N LEU A 186 5.03 11.40 2.35
CA LEU A 186 4.64 11.08 3.71
C LEU A 186 4.08 12.29 4.48
N LYS A 187 4.70 13.46 4.33
CA LYS A 187 4.19 14.70 4.98
C LYS A 187 2.83 15.10 4.42
N TYR A 188 2.63 14.95 3.12
CA TYR A 188 1.36 15.25 2.46
C TYR A 188 0.25 14.28 2.93
N ASP A 189 0.50 12.97 2.89
CA ASP A 189 -0.45 11.96 3.32
C ASP A 189 -0.82 12.12 4.79
N LEU A 190 0.17 12.42 5.65
CA LEU A 190 -0.06 12.69 7.05
C LEU A 190 -0.90 13.96 7.25
N ALA A 191 -0.60 15.04 6.52
CA ALA A 191 -1.33 16.30 6.61
C ALA A 191 -2.80 16.18 6.16
N CYS A 192 -3.09 15.33 5.17
CA CYS A 192 -4.45 15.09 4.71
C CYS A 192 -5.21 14.08 5.61
N MET A 193 -4.55 13.02 6.09
CA MET A 193 -5.19 11.97 6.89
C MET A 193 -5.52 12.39 8.32
N LEU A 194 -4.65 13.15 8.98
CA LEU A 194 -4.85 13.59 10.37
C LEU A 194 -6.18 14.35 10.59
N PRO A 195 -6.51 15.40 9.82
CA PRO A 195 -7.75 16.14 10.02
C PRO A 195 -8.98 15.26 9.75
N VAL A 196 -8.92 14.39 8.74
CA VAL A 196 -10.02 13.43 8.45
C VAL A 196 -10.24 12.48 9.63
N THR A 197 -9.14 11.94 10.19
CA THR A 197 -9.17 11.06 11.35
C THR A 197 -9.79 11.76 12.56
N VAL A 198 -9.40 13.01 12.82
CA VAL A 198 -9.92 13.81 13.95
C VAL A 198 -11.40 14.12 13.76
N VAL A 199 -11.83 14.49 12.56
CA VAL A 199 -13.25 14.74 12.26
C VAL A 199 -14.09 13.48 12.47
N ILE A 200 -13.62 12.33 11.99
CA ILE A 200 -14.34 11.05 12.16
C ILE A 200 -14.40 10.67 13.64
N PHE A 201 -13.31 10.84 14.39
CA PHE A 201 -13.30 10.61 15.83
C PHE A 201 -14.34 11.50 16.55
N ALA A 202 -14.35 12.80 16.24
CA ALA A 202 -15.29 13.75 16.85
C ALA A 202 -16.75 13.41 16.52
N VAL A 203 -17.05 13.11 15.25
CA VAL A 203 -18.39 12.71 14.80
C VAL A 203 -18.80 11.39 15.46
N SER A 204 -17.92 10.40 15.51
CA SER A 204 -18.19 9.12 16.16
C SER A 204 -18.46 9.29 17.65
N ALA A 205 -17.62 10.04 18.36
CA ALA A 205 -17.81 10.29 19.79
C ALA A 205 -19.13 11.02 20.07
N ALA A 206 -19.47 12.03 19.27
CA ALA A 206 -20.74 12.75 19.39
C ALA A 206 -21.94 11.83 19.10
N ALA A 207 -21.91 11.05 18.02
CA ALA A 207 -22.97 10.12 17.66
C ALA A 207 -23.16 9.04 18.75
N SER A 208 -22.07 8.45 19.23
CA SER A 208 -22.12 7.47 20.32
C SER A 208 -22.68 8.10 21.61
N ARG A 209 -22.27 9.31 21.98
CA ARG A 209 -22.84 10.02 23.15
C ARG A 209 -24.33 10.28 23.01
N VAL A 210 -24.85 10.60 21.83
CA VAL A 210 -26.30 10.80 21.61
C VAL A 210 -27.05 9.47 21.77
N ILE A 211 -26.55 8.39 21.17
CA ILE A 211 -27.17 7.06 21.23
C ILE A 211 -27.19 6.54 22.67
N PHE A 212 -26.04 6.57 23.34
CA PHE A 212 -25.89 6.02 24.70
C PHE A 212 -26.40 6.98 25.78
N GLY A 213 -26.38 8.29 25.53
CA GLY A 213 -26.96 9.29 26.42
C GLY A 213 -28.48 9.20 26.50
N GLY A 214 -29.15 8.66 25.48
CA GLY A 214 -30.58 8.32 25.54
C GLY A 214 -30.89 7.01 26.28
N LEU A 215 -29.88 6.21 26.64
CA LEU A 215 -30.02 4.91 27.30
C LEU A 215 -29.87 4.98 28.84
N VAL A 216 -29.43 6.13 29.38
CA VAL A 216 -29.15 6.37 30.81
C VAL A 216 -30.09 7.40 31.39
#